data_AF-A0A430FV46-F1
#
_entry.id   AF-A0A430FV46-F1
#
_cell.length_a   1.000
_cell.length_b   1.000
_cell.length_c   1.000
_cell.angle_alpha   90.00
_cell.angle_beta   90.00
_cell.angle_gamma   90.00
#
_symmetry.space_group_name_H-M   'P 1'
#
loop_
_entity.id
_entity.type
_entity.pdbx_description
1 polymer ?
#
loop_
_entity_poly.entity_id
_entity_poly.type
_entity_poly.pdbx_seq_one_letter_code
_entity_poly.pdbx_strand_id
1 'polypeptide(L)'
;MTGGKAKVPAWEPVLAAVVLIVFVAASWLYAYLASPSALRIERELSSLPAYSTVRQLVDAGFTDMTGRDAVCGDEVTAFLDAVKEKRTATFQYVTDDDGITATTLWYDPYESNPWARATEDGGVDISYDHDGRVRAWRWRAGEIVQADARYGGEPTAVRQDDGSATAVLPWRPQSPDRVPYDDPESAGLPLCTYRE
;
A
#
# COMPACT_ATOMS: atom_id res chain seq x y z
N MET A 1 1.28 -73.97 15.45
CA MET A 1 1.08 -72.76 16.28
C MET A 1 2.20 -71.78 15.98
N THR A 2 1.94 -70.74 15.20
CA THR A 2 2.81 -69.56 15.10
C THR A 2 1.91 -68.35 14.99
N GLY A 3 1.55 -67.77 16.14
CA GLY A 3 0.77 -66.55 16.22
C GLY A 3 1.62 -65.36 15.80
N GLY A 4 1.36 -64.83 14.61
CA GLY A 4 1.94 -63.57 14.16
C GLY A 4 1.34 -62.42 14.97
N LYS A 5 2.16 -61.74 15.78
CA LYS A 5 1.76 -60.47 16.42
C LYS A 5 1.56 -59.43 15.32
N ALA A 6 0.32 -59.05 15.05
CA ALA A 6 0.01 -57.93 14.17
C ALA A 6 0.66 -56.66 14.74
N LYS A 7 1.56 -56.04 13.97
CA LYS A 7 2.11 -54.72 14.29
C LYS A 7 0.95 -53.72 14.29
N VAL A 8 0.63 -53.16 15.45
CA VAL A 8 -0.33 -52.06 15.57
C VAL A 8 0.21 -50.89 14.73
N PRO A 9 -0.59 -50.29 13.84
CA PRO A 9 -0.14 -49.15 13.05
C PRO A 9 0.17 -47.98 13.97
N ALA A 10 1.37 -47.40 13.81
CA ALA A 10 1.77 -46.19 14.52
C ALA A 10 0.94 -45.02 13.99
N TRP A 11 -0.16 -44.72 14.68
CA TRP A 11 -1.12 -43.66 14.32
C TRP A 11 -0.63 -42.27 14.74
N GLU A 12 0.32 -42.18 15.67
CA GLU A 12 0.92 -40.94 16.16
C GLU A 12 1.51 -40.05 15.05
N PRO A 13 2.33 -40.55 14.09
CA PRO A 13 2.82 -39.73 12.99
C PRO A 13 1.71 -39.24 12.05
N VAL A 14 0.65 -40.04 11.87
CA VAL A 14 -0.51 -39.64 11.06
C VAL A 14 -1.27 -38.50 11.75
N LEU A 15 -1.49 -38.60 13.07
CA LEU A 15 -2.15 -37.56 13.84
C LEU A 15 -1.33 -36.27 13.87
N ALA A 16 0.00 -36.38 14.05
CA ALA A 16 0.91 -35.25 14.00
C ALA A 16 0.86 -34.53 12.63
N ALA A 17 0.82 -35.29 11.52
CA ALA A 17 0.69 -34.73 10.19
C ALA A 17 -0.66 -34.01 9.99
N VAL A 18 -1.76 -34.58 10.47
CA VAL A 18 -3.08 -33.94 10.41
C VAL A 18 -3.09 -32.63 11.20
N VAL A 19 -2.58 -32.63 12.43
CA VAL A 19 -2.48 -31.42 13.26
C VAL A 19 -1.64 -30.35 12.58
N LEU A 20 -0.49 -30.72 11.99
CA LEU A 20 0.35 -29.79 11.25
C LEU A 20 -0.40 -29.17 10.06
N ILE A 21 -1.10 -29.97 9.26
CA ILE A 21 -1.88 -29.49 8.12
C ILE A 21 -2.95 -28.50 8.57
N VAL A 22 -3.70 -28.84 9.63
CA VAL A 22 -4.74 -27.96 10.18
C VAL A 22 -4.12 -26.65 10.68
N PHE A 23 -2.99 -26.72 11.38
CA PHE A 23 -2.31 -25.53 11.90
C PHE A 23 -1.79 -24.63 10.78
N VAL A 24 -1.17 -25.21 9.75
CA VAL A 24 -0.69 -24.48 8.56
C VAL A 24 -1.86 -23.86 7.81
N ALA A 25 -2.95 -24.60 7.58
CA ALA A 25 -4.14 -24.09 6.91
C ALA A 25 -4.82 -22.96 7.69
N ALA A 26 -4.94 -23.10 9.02
CA ALA A 26 -5.50 -22.07 9.89
C ALA A 26 -4.60 -20.81 9.92
N SER A 27 -3.28 -20.99 9.99
CA SER A 27 -2.32 -19.88 9.96
C SER A 27 -2.33 -19.17 8.61
N TRP A 28 -2.38 -19.92 7.51
CA TRP A 28 -2.49 -19.37 6.15
C TRP A 28 -3.82 -18.63 5.98
N LEU A 29 -4.94 -19.20 6.44
CA LEU A 29 -6.25 -18.56 6.40
C LEU A 29 -6.29 -17.28 7.24
N TYR A 30 -5.69 -17.30 8.44
CA TYR A 30 -5.58 -16.12 9.28
C TYR A 30 -4.74 -15.03 8.60
N ALA A 31 -3.60 -15.39 8.02
CA ALA A 31 -2.75 -14.46 7.26
C ALA A 31 -3.48 -13.90 6.03
N TYR A 32 -4.22 -14.73 5.30
CA TYR A 32 -5.03 -14.34 4.14
C TYR A 32 -6.19 -13.40 4.51
N LEU A 33 -6.83 -13.62 5.66
CA LEU A 33 -7.88 -12.73 6.15
C LEU A 33 -7.32 -11.43 6.74
N ALA A 34 -6.12 -11.47 7.30
CA ALA A 34 -5.42 -10.32 7.86
C ALA A 34 -4.79 -9.43 6.77
N SER A 35 -4.52 -9.97 5.57
CA SER A 35 -3.96 -9.19 4.49
C SER A 35 -4.91 -8.07 4.02
N PRO A 36 -4.42 -6.83 3.84
CA PRO A 36 -5.18 -5.78 3.19
C PRO A 36 -5.61 -6.26 1.81
N SER A 37 -6.85 -5.99 1.43
CA SER A 37 -7.33 -6.23 0.05
C SER A 37 -8.07 -5.00 -0.43
N ALA A 38 -8.01 -4.75 -1.73
CA ALA A 38 -8.73 -3.62 -2.37
C ALA A 38 -10.20 -3.58 -1.95
N LEU A 39 -10.90 -4.72 -2.00
CA LEU A 39 -12.30 -4.85 -1.59
C LEU A 39 -12.54 -4.48 -0.13
N ARG A 40 -11.60 -4.81 0.76
CA ARG A 40 -11.69 -4.47 2.19
C ARG A 40 -11.52 -2.97 2.39
N ILE A 41 -10.53 -2.36 1.74
CA ILE A 41 -10.28 -0.92 1.80
C ILE A 41 -11.50 -0.15 1.27
N GLU A 42 -12.03 -0.56 0.12
CA GLU A 42 -13.23 0.04 -0.46
C GLU A 42 -14.45 -0.10 0.45
N ARG A 43 -14.62 -1.26 1.09
CA ARG A 43 -15.72 -1.46 2.05
C ARG A 43 -15.56 -0.59 3.29
N GLU A 44 -14.35 -0.50 3.85
CA GLU A 44 -14.05 0.33 5.02
C GLU A 44 -14.30 1.81 4.70
N LEU A 45 -13.78 2.31 3.57
CA LEU A 45 -14.02 3.69 3.12
C LEU A 45 -15.49 3.96 2.82
N SER A 46 -16.20 3.02 2.17
CA SER A 46 -17.63 3.17 1.89
C SER A 46 -18.51 3.13 3.15
N SER A 47 -17.99 2.60 4.26
CA SER A 47 -18.69 2.59 5.54
C SER A 47 -18.56 3.90 6.32
N LEU A 48 -17.67 4.81 5.89
CA LEU A 48 -17.49 6.10 6.54
C LEU A 48 -18.74 6.97 6.36
N PRO A 49 -19.18 7.69 7.42
CA PRO A 49 -20.35 8.56 7.31
C PRO A 49 -20.08 9.73 6.37
N ALA A 50 -21.06 10.03 5.49
CA ALA A 50 -20.94 11.07 4.47
C ALA A 50 -20.55 12.45 5.03
N TYR A 51 -20.98 12.73 6.27
CA TYR A 51 -20.57 13.91 7.03
C TYR A 51 -19.59 13.49 8.12
N SER A 52 -18.32 13.38 7.77
CA SER A 52 -17.24 13.12 8.72
C SER A 52 -16.44 14.39 8.98
N THR A 53 -16.22 14.74 10.24
CA THR A 53 -15.23 15.76 10.61
C THR A 53 -13.84 15.14 10.66
N VAL A 54 -12.78 15.96 10.54
CA VAL A 54 -11.38 15.51 10.70
C VAL A 54 -11.21 14.72 12.00
N ARG A 55 -11.76 15.24 13.11
CA ARG A 55 -11.72 14.58 14.41
C ARG A 55 -12.31 13.17 14.40
N GLN A 56 -13.47 12.97 13.74
CA GLN A 56 -14.10 11.65 13.67
C GLN A 56 -13.26 10.66 12.85
N LEU A 57 -12.57 11.13 11.81
CA LEU A 57 -11.66 10.29 11.03
C LEU A 57 -10.39 9.96 11.83
N VAL A 58 -9.86 10.91 12.60
CA VAL A 58 -8.75 10.64 13.53
C VAL A 58 -9.15 9.63 14.60
N ASP A 59 -10.34 9.77 15.19
CA ASP A 59 -10.89 8.80 16.15
C ASP A 59 -11.11 7.41 15.51
N ALA A 60 -11.29 7.35 14.17
CA ALA A 60 -11.37 6.11 13.40
C ALA A 60 -9.99 5.53 12.99
N GLY A 61 -8.88 6.21 13.33
CA GLY A 61 -7.51 5.74 13.10
C GLY A 61 -6.78 6.41 11.93
N PHE A 62 -7.35 7.45 11.30
CA PHE A 62 -6.65 8.21 10.27
C PHE A 62 -5.64 9.18 10.90
N THR A 63 -4.44 9.28 10.32
CA THR A 63 -3.47 10.30 10.69
C THR A 63 -3.93 11.68 10.21
N ASP A 64 -3.97 12.66 11.10
CA ASP A 64 -4.28 14.04 10.74
C ASP A 64 -3.11 14.66 9.97
N MET A 65 -3.34 14.98 8.70
CA MET A 65 -2.39 15.68 7.84
C MET A 65 -2.90 17.06 7.42
N THR A 66 -3.98 17.56 8.05
CA THR A 66 -4.48 18.92 7.78
C THR A 66 -3.43 19.96 8.16
N GLY A 67 -3.16 20.89 7.24
CA GLY A 67 -2.13 21.93 7.39
C GLY A 67 -0.71 21.42 7.64
N ARG A 68 -0.41 20.14 7.34
CA ARG A 68 0.95 19.56 7.44
C ARG A 68 1.69 19.70 6.12
N ASP A 69 1.94 20.93 5.71
CA ASP A 69 2.69 21.24 4.49
C ASP A 69 4.21 21.01 4.69
N ALA A 70 4.68 20.82 5.94
CA ALA A 70 6.05 21.16 6.31
C ALA A 70 6.93 20.05 6.90
N VAL A 71 6.41 18.93 7.43
CA VAL A 71 7.28 17.93 8.10
C VAL A 71 6.75 16.50 7.93
N CYS A 72 7.63 15.58 7.49
CA CYS A 72 7.40 14.15 7.55
C CYS A 72 7.16 13.70 9.00
N GLY A 73 5.92 13.36 9.32
CA GLY A 73 5.59 12.72 10.59
C GLY A 73 6.19 11.32 10.70
N ASP A 74 6.28 10.81 11.92
CA ASP A 74 6.79 9.46 12.20
C ASP A 74 6.00 8.39 11.45
N GLU A 75 4.69 8.59 11.26
CA GLU A 75 3.80 7.64 10.57
C GLU A 75 4.10 7.56 9.06
N VAL A 76 4.34 8.70 8.42
CA VAL A 76 4.71 8.75 6.99
C VAL A 76 6.08 8.11 6.79
N THR A 77 7.03 8.42 7.68
CA THR A 77 8.38 7.85 7.64
C THR A 77 8.35 6.34 7.82
N ALA A 78 7.59 5.84 8.80
CA ALA A 78 7.43 4.40 9.03
C ALA A 78 6.79 3.68 7.83
N PHE A 79 5.81 4.31 7.17
CA PHE A 79 5.25 3.78 5.93
C PHE A 79 6.30 3.69 4.83
N LEU A 80 7.02 4.80 4.57
CA LEU A 80 8.06 4.84 3.54
C LEU A 80 9.18 3.84 3.80
N ASP A 81 9.59 3.65 5.05
CA ASP A 81 10.61 2.65 5.40
C ASP A 81 10.10 1.21 5.21
N ALA A 82 8.83 0.93 5.55
CA ALA A 82 8.24 -0.37 5.24
C ALA A 82 8.18 -0.64 3.73
N VAL A 83 7.88 0.39 2.92
CA VAL A 83 7.91 0.29 1.46
C VAL A 83 9.32 0.01 0.94
N LYS A 84 10.34 0.73 1.43
CA LYS A 84 11.76 0.46 1.08
C LYS A 84 12.19 -0.97 1.43
N GLU A 85 11.71 -1.49 2.56
CA GLU A 85 11.96 -2.86 3.00
C GLU A 85 11.10 -3.90 2.26
N LYS A 86 10.29 -3.48 1.29
CA LYS A 86 9.37 -4.30 0.51
C LYS A 86 8.38 -5.09 1.40
N ARG A 87 7.98 -4.51 2.53
CA ARG A 87 7.00 -5.07 3.45
C ARG A 87 5.64 -4.47 3.20
N THR A 88 4.60 -5.32 3.17
CA THR A 88 3.21 -4.87 3.11
C THR A 88 2.93 -3.83 4.19
N ALA A 89 2.48 -2.65 3.77
CA ALA A 89 2.24 -1.51 4.64
C ALA A 89 0.95 -0.80 4.26
N THR A 90 0.24 -0.24 5.24
CA THR A 90 -0.96 0.58 5.00
C THR A 90 -0.79 1.90 5.75
N PHE A 91 -1.11 3.00 5.10
CA PHE A 91 -1.09 4.33 5.70
C PHE A 91 -2.40 5.04 5.40
N GLN A 92 -3.08 5.50 6.44
CA GLN A 92 -4.38 6.15 6.34
C GLN A 92 -4.27 7.56 6.88
N TYR A 93 -4.68 8.56 6.12
CA TYR A 93 -4.58 9.95 6.52
C TYR A 93 -5.76 10.79 6.03
N VAL A 94 -5.95 11.93 6.67
CA VAL A 94 -6.98 12.92 6.32
C VAL A 94 -6.35 14.27 5.99
N THR A 95 -6.82 14.91 4.92
CA THR A 95 -6.49 16.29 4.55
C THR A 95 -7.77 17.11 4.36
N ASP A 96 -7.66 18.44 4.35
CA ASP A 96 -8.78 19.36 4.20
C ASP A 96 -8.60 20.42 3.09
N ASP A 97 -7.53 20.32 2.29
CA ASP A 97 -7.15 21.29 1.23
C ASP A 97 -8.30 21.58 0.25
N ASP A 98 -8.94 20.51 -0.26
CA ASP A 98 -10.08 20.56 -1.18
C ASP A 98 -11.34 19.97 -0.53
N GLY A 99 -11.50 20.22 0.77
CA GLY A 99 -12.48 19.57 1.64
C GLY A 99 -11.98 18.25 2.23
N ILE A 100 -12.66 17.80 3.28
CA ILE A 100 -12.25 16.64 4.08
C ILE A 100 -12.14 15.40 3.18
N THR A 101 -10.90 14.96 2.99
CA THR A 101 -10.56 13.83 2.13
C THR A 101 -9.81 12.80 2.95
N ALA A 102 -10.35 11.59 3.04
CA ALA A 102 -9.70 10.46 3.68
C ALA A 102 -8.98 9.63 2.61
N THR A 103 -7.69 9.39 2.80
CA THR A 103 -6.86 8.65 1.86
C THR A 103 -6.29 7.42 2.53
N THR A 104 -6.43 6.26 1.87
CA THR A 104 -5.78 5.02 2.27
C THR A 104 -4.76 4.64 1.21
N LEU A 105 -3.50 4.53 1.63
CA LEU A 105 -2.40 3.97 0.85
C LEU A 105 -2.14 2.54 1.32
N TRP A 106 -1.91 1.65 0.36
CA TRP A 106 -1.50 0.29 0.62
C TRP A 106 -0.35 -0.07 -0.32
N TYR A 107 0.77 -0.49 0.24
CA TYR A 107 1.86 -1.06 -0.53
C TYR A 107 1.67 -2.57 -0.72
N ASP A 108 1.54 -2.97 -1.97
CA ASP A 108 1.44 -4.37 -2.42
C ASP A 108 2.80 -4.80 -3.00
N PRO A 109 3.62 -5.57 -2.26
CA PRO A 109 4.93 -6.03 -2.75
C PRO A 109 4.83 -7.07 -3.86
N TYR A 110 3.64 -7.62 -4.11
CA TYR A 110 3.43 -8.68 -5.10
C TYR A 110 2.89 -8.14 -6.42
N GLU A 111 2.52 -6.86 -6.47
CA GLU A 111 2.07 -6.23 -7.69
C GLU A 111 3.26 -5.90 -8.61
N SER A 112 3.15 -6.24 -9.89
CA SER A 112 4.15 -5.84 -10.88
C SER A 112 4.14 -4.33 -11.07
N ASN A 113 5.33 -3.75 -11.24
CA ASN A 113 5.49 -2.32 -11.45
C ASN A 113 6.06 -1.97 -12.83
N PRO A 114 5.36 -2.31 -13.94
CA PRO A 114 5.84 -1.90 -15.25
C PRO A 114 5.76 -0.39 -15.40
N TRP A 115 6.87 0.23 -15.82
CA TRP A 115 6.90 1.66 -16.09
C TRP A 115 7.72 1.95 -17.34
N ALA A 116 7.39 3.05 -18.01
CA ALA A 116 8.11 3.50 -19.18
C ALA A 116 8.60 4.94 -18.98
N ARG A 117 9.75 5.26 -19.56
CA ARG A 117 10.21 6.66 -19.72
C ARG A 117 10.70 6.89 -21.14
N ALA A 118 10.62 8.13 -21.59
CA ALA A 118 11.30 8.54 -22.79
C ALA A 118 12.81 8.55 -22.55
N THR A 119 13.61 8.14 -23.54
CA THR A 119 15.06 8.32 -23.51
C THR A 119 15.45 9.59 -24.23
N GLU A 120 16.61 10.16 -23.89
CA GLU A 120 17.13 11.39 -24.53
C GLU A 120 17.31 11.22 -26.05
N ASP A 121 17.58 9.99 -26.51
CA ASP A 121 17.74 9.65 -27.93
C ASP A 121 16.41 9.46 -28.68
N GLY A 122 15.27 9.77 -28.05
CA GLY A 122 13.94 9.61 -28.64
C GLY A 122 13.40 8.17 -28.64
N GLY A 123 14.02 7.29 -27.85
CA GLY A 123 13.54 5.94 -27.59
C GLY A 123 12.61 5.88 -26.37
N VAL A 124 12.20 4.66 -26.00
CA VAL A 124 11.41 4.39 -24.80
C VAL A 124 12.09 3.27 -24.02
N ASP A 125 12.46 3.55 -22.77
CA ASP A 125 12.88 2.52 -21.83
C ASP A 125 11.63 1.98 -21.13
N ILE A 126 11.44 0.66 -21.16
CA ILE A 126 10.37 -0.03 -20.44
C ILE A 126 11.01 -0.90 -19.37
N SER A 127 10.66 -0.66 -18.12
CA SER A 127 11.01 -1.53 -17.01
C SER A 127 9.86 -2.46 -16.65
N TYR A 128 10.21 -3.66 -16.16
CA TYR A 128 9.30 -4.69 -15.69
C TYR A 128 9.67 -5.11 -14.25
N ASP A 129 9.87 -4.13 -13.38
CA ASP A 129 10.29 -4.39 -12.01
C ASP A 129 9.17 -5.08 -11.20
N HIS A 130 9.58 -6.02 -10.34
CA HIS A 130 8.70 -6.68 -9.36
C HIS A 130 8.88 -6.05 -7.96
N ASP A 131 9.07 -4.73 -7.93
CA ASP A 131 9.36 -3.98 -6.70
C ASP A 131 8.12 -3.46 -5.98
N GLY A 132 6.96 -4.08 -6.24
CA GLY A 132 5.69 -3.70 -5.64
C GLY A 132 5.17 -2.33 -6.09
N ARG A 133 3.96 -2.00 -5.64
CA ARG A 133 3.30 -0.72 -5.91
C ARG A 133 2.60 -0.18 -4.69
N VAL A 134 2.53 1.14 -4.60
CA VAL A 134 1.61 1.80 -3.68
C VAL A 134 0.29 2.03 -4.42
N ARG A 135 -0.79 1.52 -3.83
CA ARG A 135 -2.17 1.64 -4.29
C ARG A 135 -2.89 2.63 -3.38
N ALA A 136 -3.75 3.48 -3.93
CA ALA A 136 -4.42 4.53 -3.19
C ALA A 136 -5.92 4.57 -3.46
N TRP A 137 -6.68 4.82 -2.40
CA TRP A 137 -8.10 5.13 -2.47
C TRP A 137 -8.34 6.46 -1.76
N ARG A 138 -9.15 7.31 -2.36
CA ARG A 138 -9.59 8.58 -1.78
C ARG A 138 -11.09 8.58 -1.61
N TRP A 139 -11.51 8.90 -0.40
CA TRP A 139 -12.89 9.08 -0.02
C TRP A 139 -13.15 10.55 0.29
N ARG A 140 -14.29 11.07 -0.15
CA ARG A 140 -14.75 12.42 0.13
C ARG A 140 -16.26 12.43 0.24
N ALA A 141 -16.77 12.99 1.33
CA ALA A 141 -18.20 13.25 1.54
C ALA A 141 -19.14 12.05 1.29
N GLY A 142 -18.70 10.84 1.60
CA GLY A 142 -19.49 9.60 1.43
C GLY A 142 -19.19 8.82 0.15
N GLU A 143 -18.34 9.35 -0.73
CA GLU A 143 -18.03 8.73 -2.01
C GLU A 143 -16.55 8.41 -2.15
N ILE A 144 -16.24 7.30 -2.79
CA ILE A 144 -14.87 7.00 -3.24
C ILE A 144 -14.64 7.77 -4.55
N VAL A 145 -13.94 8.89 -4.47
CA VAL A 145 -13.64 9.77 -5.61
C VAL A 145 -12.43 9.29 -6.42
N GLN A 146 -11.61 8.43 -5.82
CA GLN A 146 -10.52 7.74 -6.51
C GLN A 146 -10.39 6.34 -5.94
N ALA A 147 -10.44 5.32 -6.79
CA ALA A 147 -10.26 3.93 -6.41
C ALA A 147 -9.04 3.35 -7.10
N ASP A 148 -8.22 2.64 -6.34
CA ASP A 148 -7.07 1.87 -6.84
C ASP A 148 -6.10 2.66 -7.73
N ALA A 149 -5.80 3.91 -7.38
CA ALA A 149 -4.75 4.67 -8.06
C ALA A 149 -3.37 4.07 -7.73
N ARG A 150 -2.48 3.99 -8.72
CA ARG A 150 -1.21 3.27 -8.59
C ARG A 150 -0.01 4.18 -8.72
N TYR A 151 0.94 3.97 -7.83
CA TYR A 151 2.18 4.71 -7.69
C TYR A 151 3.35 3.75 -7.52
N GLY A 152 4.55 4.20 -7.84
CA GLY A 152 5.77 3.45 -7.60
C GLY A 152 6.02 3.26 -6.09
N GLY A 153 6.69 2.17 -5.73
CA GLY A 153 7.13 1.92 -4.35
C GLY A 153 8.27 2.85 -3.93
N GLU A 154 9.09 3.34 -4.86
CA GLU A 154 10.22 4.20 -4.51
C GLU A 154 9.82 5.68 -4.56
N PRO A 155 9.80 6.40 -3.41
CA PRO A 155 9.55 7.84 -3.41
C PRO A 155 10.71 8.60 -4.06
N THR A 156 10.37 9.58 -4.88
CA THR A 156 11.33 10.53 -5.47
C THR A 156 11.34 11.81 -4.63
N ALA A 157 12.52 12.39 -4.42
CA ALA A 157 12.64 13.68 -3.76
C ALA A 157 12.54 14.82 -4.79
N VAL A 158 11.53 15.68 -4.66
CA VAL A 158 11.40 16.92 -5.43
C VAL A 158 11.96 18.06 -4.58
N ARG A 159 13.08 18.65 -5.03
CA ARG A 159 13.73 19.76 -4.31
C ARG A 159 13.06 21.08 -4.62
N GLN A 160 12.91 21.90 -3.59
CA GLN A 160 12.38 23.26 -3.68
C GLN A 160 13.52 24.29 -3.54
N ASP A 161 13.31 25.50 -4.05
CA ASP A 161 14.29 26.59 -4.02
C ASP A 161 14.67 27.05 -2.59
N ASP A 162 13.81 26.78 -1.60
CA ASP A 162 14.01 27.13 -0.20
C ASP A 162 14.91 26.13 0.57
N GLY A 163 15.43 25.11 -0.13
CA GLY A 163 16.27 24.05 0.42
C GLY A 163 15.49 22.91 1.07
N SER A 164 14.16 22.91 1.00
CA SER A 164 13.34 21.76 1.36
C SER A 164 13.24 20.74 0.23
N ALA A 165 12.86 19.51 0.57
CA ALA A 165 12.56 18.46 -0.39
C ALA A 165 11.25 17.77 -0.02
N THR A 166 10.41 17.50 -1.02
CA THR A 166 9.15 16.78 -0.86
C THR A 166 9.32 15.35 -1.35
N ALA A 167 8.98 14.38 -0.49
CA ALA A 167 8.87 12.99 -0.88
C ALA A 167 7.58 12.80 -1.69
N VAL A 168 7.74 12.41 -2.95
CA VAL A 168 6.67 12.23 -3.93
C VAL A 168 6.67 10.78 -4.40
N LEU A 169 5.54 10.09 -4.27
CA LEU A 169 5.35 8.79 -4.92
C LEU A 169 5.06 9.00 -6.40
N PRO A 170 5.89 8.47 -7.32
CA PRO A 170 5.70 8.70 -8.75
C PRO A 170 4.44 7.96 -9.23
N TRP A 171 3.61 8.61 -10.04
CA TRP A 171 2.42 7.96 -10.60
C TRP A 171 2.80 6.91 -11.64
N ARG A 172 2.23 5.70 -11.48
CA ARG A 172 2.55 4.52 -12.32
C ARG A 172 1.25 3.76 -12.66
N PRO A 173 0.52 4.16 -13.73
CA PRO A 173 -0.76 3.55 -14.08
C PRO A 173 -0.61 2.07 -14.49
N GLN A 174 -1.73 1.34 -14.50
CA GLN A 174 -1.76 -0.09 -14.87
C GLN A 174 -1.50 -0.34 -16.37
N SER A 175 -1.93 0.57 -17.24
CA SER A 175 -1.64 0.50 -18.68
C SER A 175 -0.65 1.59 -19.07
N PRO A 176 0.49 1.27 -19.71
CA PRO A 176 1.46 2.24 -20.21
C PRO A 176 1.00 2.97 -21.49
N ASP A 177 -0.28 2.89 -21.87
CA ASP A 177 -0.86 3.62 -23.02
C ASP A 177 -0.66 5.15 -22.93
N ARG A 178 -0.27 5.65 -21.75
CA ARG A 178 0.37 6.94 -21.57
C ARG A 178 1.78 6.71 -21.01
N VAL A 179 2.80 6.93 -21.82
CA VAL A 179 4.17 7.11 -21.32
C VAL A 179 4.11 8.35 -20.41
N PRO A 180 4.38 8.24 -19.10
CA PRO A 180 4.53 9.42 -18.27
C PRO A 180 5.67 10.23 -18.88
N TYR A 181 5.37 11.44 -19.33
CA TYR A 181 6.42 12.42 -19.53
C TYR A 181 7.14 12.55 -18.18
N ASP A 182 8.48 12.60 -18.19
CA ASP A 182 9.33 12.83 -17.01
C ASP A 182 9.05 14.24 -16.47
N ASP A 183 7.86 14.43 -15.92
CA ASP A 183 7.47 15.59 -15.18
C ASP A 183 7.17 15.14 -13.75
N PRO A 184 8.17 15.17 -12.85
CA PRO A 184 7.99 14.85 -11.45
C PRO A 184 6.97 15.79 -10.76
N GLU A 185 6.64 16.93 -11.36
CA GLU A 185 5.65 17.90 -10.84
C GLU A 185 4.21 17.58 -11.26
N SER A 186 3.99 16.83 -12.34
CA SER A 186 2.67 16.78 -12.99
C SER A 186 1.76 15.57 -12.68
N ALA A 187 2.17 14.58 -11.88
CA ALA A 187 1.27 13.46 -11.55
C ALA A 187 1.53 12.72 -10.22
N GLY A 188 2.64 12.99 -9.53
CA GLY A 188 3.01 12.25 -8.32
C GLY A 188 2.09 12.53 -7.12
N LEU A 189 2.08 11.63 -6.13
CA LEU A 189 1.42 11.84 -4.85
C LEU A 189 2.44 12.42 -3.86
N PRO A 190 2.36 13.71 -3.50
CA PRO A 190 3.18 14.25 -2.43
C PRO A 190 2.74 13.64 -1.09
N LEU A 191 3.70 13.23 -0.28
CA LEU A 191 3.44 12.65 1.05
C LEU A 191 3.87 13.58 2.17
N CYS A 192 5.08 14.13 2.09
CA CYS A 192 5.59 15.05 3.10
C CYS A 192 6.80 15.82 2.60
N THR A 193 7.02 16.99 3.18
CA THR A 193 8.21 17.81 2.97
C THR A 193 9.16 17.64 4.15
N TYR A 194 10.47 17.61 3.89
CA TYR A 194 11.53 17.62 4.88
C TYR A 194 12.57 18.69 4.53
N ARG A 195 13.28 19.19 5.55
CA ARG A 195 14.37 20.16 5.38
C ARG A 195 15.69 19.41 5.55
N GLU A 196 16.55 19.47 4.55
CA GLU A 196 17.92 18.95 4.62
C GLU A 196 18.85 19.89 5.41
#